data_AF-A0A8T7DNJ8-F1
#
_entry.id   AF-A0A8T7DNJ8-F1
#
_cell.length_a   1.000
_cell.length_b   1.000
_cell.length_c   1.000
_cell.angle_alpha   90.00
_cell.angle_beta   90.00
_cell.angle_gamma   90.00
#
_symmetry.space_group_name_H-M   'P 1'
#
loop_
_entity.id
_entity.type
_entity.pdbx_description
1 polymer ?
#
loop_
_entity_poly.entity_id
_entity_poly.type
_entity_poly.pdbx_seq_one_letter_code
_entity_poly.pdbx_strand_id
1 'polypeptide(L)'
;MDKVRATVIFNDASVKLIAIESINWKYVKTDMGCRFFANMEPIAVIVCHRRGVYAMDMSAQPMVLEQLKRDVPGLARILHDDGRSDS
;
A
#
# COMPACT_ATOMS: atom_id res chain seq x y z
N MET A 1 6.07 15.14 -5.53
CA MET A 1 5.40 14.10 -6.35
C MET A 1 5.09 12.98 -5.39
N ASP A 2 3.82 12.81 -5.07
CA ASP A 2 3.40 11.80 -4.10
C ASP A 2 3.39 10.44 -4.80
N LYS A 3 4.10 9.48 -4.22
CA LYS A 3 4.18 8.13 -4.75
C LYS A 3 3.34 7.23 -3.87
N VAL A 4 2.34 6.57 -4.44
CA VAL A 4 1.57 5.55 -3.73
C VAL A 4 2.23 4.20 -3.93
N ARG A 5 2.28 3.38 -2.87
CA ARG A 5 2.76 1.99 -2.93
C ARG A 5 1.86 1.05 -2.15
N ALA A 6 1.92 -0.22 -2.52
CA ALA A 6 1.32 -1.32 -1.77
C ALA A 6 2.41 -2.16 -1.09
N THR A 7 2.21 -2.47 0.18
CA THR A 7 3.13 -3.28 0.99
C THR A 7 2.36 -4.36 1.73
N VAL A 8 2.76 -5.62 1.60
CA VAL A 8 2.21 -6.71 2.42
C VAL A 8 2.74 -6.55 3.84
N ILE A 9 1.86 -6.27 4.80
CA ILE A 9 2.23 -6.06 6.21
C ILE A 9 1.94 -7.32 7.06
N PHE A 10 1.11 -8.22 6.55
CA PHE A 10 0.80 -9.49 7.17
C PHE A 10 0.37 -10.51 6.11
N ASN A 11 0.78 -11.77 6.26
CA ASN A 11 0.38 -12.85 5.38
C ASN A 11 0.42 -14.19 6.14
N ASP A 12 -0.73 -14.82 6.29
CA ASP A 12 -0.86 -16.19 6.83
C ASP A 12 -1.77 -17.07 5.96
N ALA A 13 -2.07 -18.29 6.41
CA ALA A 13 -2.88 -19.25 5.67
C ALA A 13 -4.37 -18.88 5.51
N SER A 14 -4.82 -17.79 6.13
CA SER A 14 -6.22 -17.37 6.23
C SER A 14 -6.46 -15.93 5.79
N VAL A 15 -5.48 -15.05 5.98
CA VAL A 15 -5.57 -13.62 5.72
C VAL A 15 -4.24 -13.03 5.25
N LYS A 16 -4.33 -12.11 4.30
CA LYS A 16 -3.25 -11.24 3.85
C LYS A 16 -3.69 -9.80 4.03
N LEU A 17 -2.86 -8.99 4.68
CA LEU A 17 -3.08 -7.56 4.87
C LEU A 17 -2.08 -6.78 4.05
N ILE A 18 -2.58 -5.86 3.24
CA ILE A 18 -1.77 -4.99 2.38
C ILE A 18 -2.05 -3.55 2.80
N ALA A 19 -1.01 -2.84 3.23
CA ALA A 19 -1.08 -1.41 3.45
C ALA A 19 -0.87 -0.68 2.13
N ILE A 20 -1.71 0.32 1.87
CA ILE A 20 -1.51 1.31 0.82
C ILE A 20 -0.98 2.58 1.49
N GLU A 21 0.19 3.03 1.06
CA GLU A 21 0.91 4.15 1.67
C GLU A 21 1.20 5.22 0.62
N SER A 22 0.97 6.48 0.98
CA SER A 22 1.46 7.63 0.23
C SER A 22 2.83 8.03 0.75
N ILE A 23 3.77 8.26 -0.15
CA ILE A 23 5.11 8.74 0.18
C ILE A 23 5.32 10.11 -0.46
N ASN A 24 5.52 11.11 0.38
CA ASN A 24 5.89 12.46 -0.04
C ASN A 24 7.36 12.73 0.31
N TRP A 25 8.11 13.19 -0.68
CA TRP A 25 9.53 13.50 -0.54
C TRP A 25 9.73 14.99 -0.70
N LYS A 26 10.40 15.61 0.26
CA LYS A 26 10.77 17.02 0.22
C LYS A 26 12.28 17.16 0.27
N TYR A 27 12.81 17.77 -0.78
CA TYR A 27 14.19 18.22 -0.82
C TYR A 27 14.23 19.71 -0.46
N VAL A 28 15.09 20.07 0.50
CA VAL A 28 15.30 21.45 0.92
C VAL A 28 16.80 21.73 0.86
N LYS A 29 17.19 22.72 0.06
CA LYS A 29 18.53 23.28 0.08
C LYS A 29 18.57 24.43 1.09
N THR A 30 19.51 24.41 2.02
CA THR A 30 19.78 25.47 2.98
C THR A 30 21.23 25.95 2.81
N ASP A 31 21.56 27.08 3.44
CA ASP A 31 22.93 27.62 3.41
C ASP A 31 23.94 26.69 4.11
N MET A 32 23.47 25.73 4.91
CA MET A 32 24.27 24.71 5.59
C MET A 32 24.27 23.35 4.88
N GLY A 33 23.71 23.24 3.67
CA GLY A 33 23.70 22.02 2.87
C GLY A 33 22.32 21.56 2.43
N CYS A 34 22.19 20.29 2.08
CA CYS A 34 20.96 19.73 1.53
C CYS A 34 20.28 18.80 2.53
N ARG A 35 18.98 18.97 2.74
CA ARG A 35 18.15 18.11 3.60
C ARG A 35 17.11 17.38 2.75
N PHE A 36 16.91 16.11 3.07
CA PHE A 36 15.93 15.25 2.43
C PHE A 36 14.97 14.71 3.49
N PHE A 37 13.68 14.92 3.28
CA PHE A 37 12.62 14.46 4.17
C PHE A 37 11.71 13.53 3.39
N ALA A 38 11.35 12.40 4.00
CA ALA A 38 10.34 11.49 3.50
C ALA A 38 9.24 11.38 4.54
N ASN A 39 8.01 11.65 4.15
CA ASN A 39 6.82 11.36 4.96
C ASN A 39 6.10 10.17 4.35
N MET A 40 5.71 9.21 5.18
CA MET A 40 4.97 8.02 4.78
C MET A 40 3.67 7.99 5.58
N GLU A 41 2.55 7.99 4.86
CA GLU A 41 1.22 8.02 5.46
C GLU A 41 0.39 6.85 4.94
N PRO A 42 -0.16 6.00 5.82
CA PRO A 42 -1.10 4.97 5.40
C PRO A 42 -2.40 5.65 4.94
N ILE A 43 -2.92 5.25 3.79
CA ILE A 43 -4.16 5.80 3.21
C ILE A 43 -5.26 4.75 3.12
N ALA A 44 -4.90 3.47 3.02
CA ALA A 44 -5.86 2.38 2.99
C ALA A 44 -5.23 1.06 3.47
N VAL A 45 -6.08 0.12 3.87
CA VAL A 45 -5.72 -1.28 4.12
C VAL A 45 -6.61 -2.16 3.26
N ILE A 46 -6.00 -3.11 2.57
CA ILE A 46 -6.70 -4.17 1.84
C ILE A 46 -6.58 -5.45 2.64
N VAL A 47 -7.73 -6.09 2.87
CA VAL A 47 -7.84 -7.37 3.54
C VAL A 47 -8.22 -8.41 2.50
N CYS A 48 -7.31 -9.36 2.27
CA CYS A 48 -7.60 -10.54 1.46
C CYS A 48 -7.81 -11.72 2.41
N HIS A 49 -8.98 -12.36 2.33
CA HIS A 49 -9.26 -13.56 3.10
C HIS A 49 -10.07 -14.53 2.25
N ARG A 50 -10.31 -15.75 2.75
CA ARG A 50 -10.96 -16.81 1.97
C ARG A 50 -12.35 -16.47 1.42
N ARG A 51 -13.05 -15.47 1.97
CA ARG A 51 -14.41 -15.09 1.51
C ARG A 51 -14.41 -13.88 0.58
N GLY A 52 -13.26 -13.26 0.33
CA GLY A 52 -13.16 -12.12 -0.57
C GLY A 52 -11.99 -11.19 -0.27
N VAL A 53 -11.94 -10.13 -1.08
CA VAL A 53 -10.98 -9.03 -0.93
C VAL A 53 -11.77 -7.75 -0.79
N TYR A 54 -11.47 -6.98 0.25
CA TYR A 54 -12.06 -5.66 0.45
C TYR A 54 -11.01 -4.66 0.90
N ALA A 55 -11.28 -3.37 0.64
CA ALA A 55 -10.40 -2.28 0.99
C ALA A 55 -11.12 -1.29 1.90
N MET A 56 -10.39 -0.71 2.84
CA MET A 56 -10.89 0.31 3.76
C MET A 56 -9.89 1.46 3.87
N ASP A 57 -10.38 2.67 4.04
CA ASP A 57 -9.55 3.81 4.40
C ASP A 57 -9.15 3.77 5.88
N MET A 58 -8.36 4.75 6.32
CA MET A 58 -7.95 4.88 7.72
C MET A 58 -9.08 5.22 8.70
N SER A 59 -10.28 5.55 8.19
CA SER A 59 -11.51 5.76 8.97
C SER A 59 -12.45 4.55 8.93
N ALA A 60 -11.94 3.38 8.50
CA ALA A 60 -12.68 2.14 8.31
C ALA A 60 -13.86 2.23 7.32
N GLN A 61 -13.85 3.22 6.42
CA GLN A 61 -14.85 3.33 5.37
C GLN A 61 -14.47 2.45 4.17
N PRO A 62 -15.42 1.73 3.57
CA PRO A 62 -15.15 0.92 2.39
C PRO A 62 -14.60 1.76 1.23
N MET A 63 -13.57 1.24 0.58
CA MET A 63 -12.99 1.81 -0.63
C MET A 63 -13.21 0.90 -1.84
N VAL A 64 -13.31 1.50 -3.02
CA VAL A 64 -13.47 0.76 -4.28
C VAL A 64 -12.12 0.15 -4.67
N LEU A 65 -12.02 -1.19 -4.57
CA LEU A 65 -10.78 -1.91 -4.86
C LEU A 65 -10.27 -1.68 -6.29
N GLU A 66 -11.16 -1.58 -7.28
CA GLU A 66 -10.77 -1.31 -8.67
C GLU A 66 -10.16 0.08 -8.86
N GLN A 67 -10.56 1.07 -8.04
CA GLN A 67 -9.91 2.37 -8.04
C GLN A 67 -8.48 2.25 -7.52
N LEU A 68 -8.28 1.55 -6.40
CA LEU A 68 -6.95 1.31 -5.84
C LEU A 68 -6.04 0.55 -6.81
N LYS A 69 -6.55 -0.45 -7.54
CA LYS A 69 -5.75 -1.18 -8.55
C LYS A 69 -5.25 -0.28 -9.68
N ARG A 70 -6.03 0.75 -10.06
CA ARG A 70 -5.61 1.75 -11.06
C ARG A 70 -4.59 2.72 -10.50
N ASP A 71 -4.80 3.17 -9.27
CA ASP A 71 -4.02 4.25 -8.66
C ASP A 71 -2.71 3.77 -8.02
N VAL A 72 -2.63 2.49 -7.65
CA VAL A 72 -1.48 1.90 -6.97
C VAL A 72 -0.72 0.97 -7.91
N PRO A 73 0.45 1.40 -8.42
CA PRO A 73 1.25 0.57 -9.31
C PRO A 73 1.64 -0.77 -8.69
N GLY A 74 1.43 -1.85 -9.44
CA GLY A 74 1.80 -3.21 -9.01
C GLY A 74 0.85 -3.86 -8.01
N LEU A 75 -0.21 -3.18 -7.55
CA LEU A 75 -1.17 -3.75 -6.61
C LEU A 75 -1.87 -4.99 -7.17
N ALA A 76 -2.29 -4.96 -8.44
CA ALA A 76 -2.92 -6.12 -9.08
C ALA A 76 -2.03 -7.37 -8.99
N ARG A 77 -0.72 -7.22 -9.19
CA ARG A 77 0.24 -8.34 -9.07
C ARG A 77 0.32 -8.85 -7.63
N ILE A 78 0.40 -7.95 -6.63
CA ILE A 78 0.48 -8.33 -5.20
C ILE A 78 -0.78 -9.07 -4.74
N LEU A 79 -1.94 -8.73 -5.30
CA LEU A 79 -3.22 -9.40 -5.02
C LEU A 79 -3.29 -10.80 -5.63
N HIS A 80 -2.61 -11.04 -6.76
CA HIS A 80 -2.56 -12.36 -7.41
C HIS A 80 -1.42 -13.25 -6.90
N ASP A 81 -0.42 -12.66 -6.24
CA ASP A 81 0.73 -13.38 -5.72
C ASP A 81 0.36 -14.10 -4.41
N ASP A 82 -0.23 -15.28 -4.52
CA ASP A 82 -0.69 -16.10 -3.39
C ASP A 82 0.44 -16.79 -2.61
N GLY A 83 1.72 -16.41 -2.83
CA GLY A 83 2.82 -17.02 -2.09
C GLY A 83 2.96 -18.52 -2.36
N ARG A 84 2.57 -19.00 -3.55
CA ARG A 84 3.03 -20.30 -4.04
C ARG A 84 4.54 -20.21 -4.31
N SER A 85 5.31 -20.38 -3.24
CA SER A 85 6.60 -21.05 -3.37
C SER A 85 6.23 -22.50 -3.70
N ASP A 86 6.42 -22.87 -4.97
CA ASP A 86 6.32 -24.27 -5.37
C ASP A 86 7.30 -25.10 -4.53
N SER A 87 6.74 -26.22 -4.06
CA SER A 87 7.30 -27.33 -3.29
C SER A 87 8.72 -27.77 -3.66
#